data_AF-A0A5J9SF66-F1
#
_entry.id   AF-A0A5J9SF66-F1
#
_cell.length_a   1.000
_cell.length_b   1.000
_cell.length_c   1.000
_cell.angle_alpha   90.00
_cell.angle_beta   90.00
_cell.angle_gamma   90.00
#
_symmetry.space_group_name_H-M   'P 1'
#
loop_
_entity.id
_entity.type
_entity.pdbx_description
1 polymer ?
#
loop_
_entity_poly.entity_id
_entity_poly.type
_entity_poly.pdbx_seq_one_letter_code
_entity_poly.pdbx_strand_id
1 'polypeptide(L)'
;MATIRALATTAIILLVALSTSQIAFALRPSLGVCRASGYLPGKSGNCEKSNDPDCCEDGKQYPQYHCSPPVTASTKAVLTLNSFEKGKDGGGPSECDNAYHSDQEKVVALSTGWFSNMARCGHQIKITANGNSVYAKVVDECDSVHGCDDEHNFEPPCDNNIVDASPAVWDALGLDQNIGMVDITWSEDHTAVVSSLSGSQIKLRADSRRRERNMSDTRILVVFALLQVMCFTIREVSATNTTCHTSGFIHGKGRNCHKGNGLDNCCVAGKRYPQFKCSPPVSAKTPAILAVNRFENGADGAGMTSCDMRFHRNKELVVTLSSGWLRLDGTNRCNKKIRISANGRSVLAKVVDECDSVNGCDDEHDFEPPCRNNVVNGSPGVWKALRLNESTGELKVTWSDV
;
A
#
# COMPACT_ATOMS: atom_id res chain seq x y z
N MET A 1 -58.06 19.39 -8.37
CA MET A 1 -57.32 19.41 -7.08
C MET A 1 -56.56 18.12 -6.76
N ALA A 2 -56.75 16.99 -7.48
CA ALA A 2 -56.01 15.74 -7.22
C ALA A 2 -54.63 15.64 -7.90
N THR A 3 -54.31 16.52 -8.86
CA THR A 3 -53.08 16.43 -9.66
C THR A 3 -51.88 17.16 -9.06
N ILE A 4 -52.10 18.18 -8.23
CA ILE A 4 -51.02 18.97 -7.60
C ILE A 4 -50.45 18.25 -6.37
N ARG A 5 -51.28 17.51 -5.63
CA ARG A 5 -50.83 16.75 -4.45
C ARG A 5 -49.93 15.57 -4.81
N ALA A 6 -50.17 14.91 -5.95
CA ALA A 6 -49.37 13.78 -6.43
C ALA A 6 -47.97 14.21 -6.89
N LEU A 7 -47.84 15.39 -7.51
CA LEU A 7 -46.57 15.98 -7.94
C LEU A 7 -45.70 16.43 -6.75
N ALA A 8 -46.32 16.92 -5.67
CA ALA A 8 -45.60 17.31 -4.46
C ALA A 8 -45.02 16.08 -3.73
N THR A 9 -45.75 14.97 -3.67
CA THR A 9 -45.26 13.73 -3.04
C THR A 9 -44.11 13.08 -3.80
N THR A 10 -44.13 13.09 -5.14
CA THR A 10 -43.02 12.54 -5.94
C THR A 10 -41.76 13.41 -5.88
N ALA A 11 -41.91 14.74 -5.81
CA ALA A 11 -40.78 15.66 -5.65
C ALA A 11 -40.09 15.51 -4.27
N ILE A 12 -40.86 15.31 -3.20
CA ILE A 12 -40.31 15.10 -1.85
C ILE A 12 -39.56 13.76 -1.74
N ILE A 13 -40.09 12.69 -2.36
CA ILE A 13 -39.42 11.38 -2.38
C ILE A 13 -38.11 11.45 -3.19
N LEU A 14 -38.07 12.20 -4.30
CA LEU A 14 -36.83 12.44 -5.04
C LEU A 14 -35.80 13.23 -4.21
N LEU A 15 -36.22 14.27 -3.48
CA LEU A 15 -35.31 15.07 -2.64
C LEU A 15 -34.72 14.28 -1.46
N VAL A 16 -35.47 13.33 -0.88
CA VAL A 16 -34.97 12.42 0.17
C VAL A 16 -34.05 11.33 -0.39
N ALA A 17 -34.28 10.88 -1.63
CA ALA A 17 -33.40 9.93 -2.33
C ALA A 17 -32.06 10.60 -2.79
N LEU A 18 -32.09 11.89 -3.14
CA LEU A 18 -30.89 12.65 -3.49
C LEU A 18 -30.07 13.07 -2.24
N SER A 19 -30.70 13.23 -1.07
CA SER A 19 -29.98 13.56 0.17
C SER A 19 -29.30 12.35 0.82
N THR A 20 -29.87 11.15 0.66
CA THR A 20 -29.26 9.90 1.17
C THR A 20 -28.09 9.41 0.32
N SER A 21 -28.01 9.80 -0.96
CA SER A 21 -26.87 9.50 -1.84
C SER A 21 -25.67 10.45 -1.62
N GLN A 22 -25.87 11.60 -0.97
CA GLN A 22 -24.79 12.51 -0.55
C GLN A 22 -24.12 12.10 0.77
N ILE A 23 -24.76 11.26 1.59
CA ILE A 23 -24.20 10.79 2.87
C ILE A 23 -23.39 9.50 2.68
N ALA A 24 -23.68 8.70 1.66
CA ALA A 24 -22.91 7.49 1.33
C ALA A 24 -21.52 7.75 0.71
N PHE A 25 -21.21 9.00 0.34
CA PHE A 25 -19.91 9.37 -0.25
C PHE A 25 -18.90 9.91 0.79
N ALA A 26 -19.34 10.21 2.01
CA ALA A 26 -18.52 10.88 3.03
C ALA A 26 -17.81 9.94 4.02
N LEU A 27 -18.03 8.62 3.93
CA LEU A 27 -17.41 7.63 4.82
C LEU A 27 -16.82 6.44 4.05
N ARG A 28 -16.16 6.70 2.93
CA ARG A 28 -15.13 5.78 2.45
C ARG A 28 -13.79 6.30 2.97
N PRO A 29 -13.14 5.64 3.94
CA PRO A 29 -11.73 5.87 4.16
C PRO A 29 -11.05 5.67 2.81
N SER A 30 -10.39 6.70 2.30
CA SER A 30 -9.48 6.55 1.19
C SER A 30 -8.46 5.48 1.59
N LEU A 31 -8.54 4.29 1.00
CA LEU A 31 -7.46 3.30 1.03
C LEU A 31 -6.28 3.88 0.25
N GLY A 32 -5.61 4.86 0.84
CA GLY A 32 -4.34 5.38 0.37
C GLY A 32 -3.27 4.32 0.58
N VAL A 33 -2.33 4.23 -0.37
CA VAL A 33 -1.08 3.50 -0.15
C VAL A 33 -0.40 4.12 1.07
N CYS A 34 0.02 3.30 2.03
CA CYS A 34 0.73 3.79 3.21
C CYS A 34 2.03 4.47 2.78
N ARG A 35 2.26 5.68 3.29
CA ARG A 35 3.46 6.50 3.06
C ARG A 35 4.01 6.96 4.40
N ALA A 36 5.30 7.30 4.43
CA ALA A 36 5.89 7.90 5.60
C ALA A 36 5.11 9.18 5.95
N SER A 37 4.79 9.35 7.22
CA SER A 37 4.14 10.55 7.76
C SER A 37 5.15 11.65 8.08
N GLY A 38 6.42 11.31 8.20
CA GLY A 38 7.50 12.23 8.51
C GLY A 38 8.85 11.51 8.52
N TYR A 39 9.90 12.26 8.86
CA TYR A 39 11.24 11.72 9.10
C TYR A 39 11.77 12.27 10.41
N LEU A 40 12.40 11.38 11.16
CA LEU A 40 13.02 11.65 12.44
C LEU A 40 14.54 11.78 12.24
N PRO A 41 15.15 12.94 12.56
CA PRO A 41 16.60 13.06 12.56
C PRO A 41 17.17 12.23 13.72
N GLY A 42 17.97 11.23 13.36
CA GLY A 42 18.60 10.31 14.29
C GLY A 42 19.54 11.01 15.27
N LYS A 43 19.59 10.45 16.46
CA LYS A 43 20.51 10.80 17.55
C LYS A 43 21.03 9.49 18.11
N SER A 44 22.34 9.33 18.15
CA SER A 44 23.04 8.17 18.69
C SER A 44 23.07 8.16 20.21
N GLY A 45 22.99 9.34 20.85
CA GLY A 45 22.88 9.46 22.29
C GLY A 45 23.98 8.72 23.04
N ASN A 46 23.58 7.86 23.97
CA ASN A 46 24.44 6.96 24.73
C ASN A 46 24.38 5.51 24.23
N CYS A 47 23.81 5.25 23.06
CA CYS A 47 23.68 3.89 22.53
C CYS A 47 25.06 3.31 22.17
N GLU A 48 25.43 2.22 22.85
CA GLU A 48 26.72 1.56 22.68
C GLU A 48 26.66 0.53 21.55
N LYS A 49 27.14 0.93 20.36
CA LYS A 49 27.23 0.10 19.15
C LYS A 49 27.97 -1.24 19.32
N SER A 50 28.77 -1.39 20.37
CA SER A 50 29.48 -2.64 20.68
C SER A 50 28.56 -3.76 21.18
N ASN A 51 27.39 -3.40 21.72
CA ASN A 51 26.44 -4.33 22.31
C ASN A 51 25.12 -4.39 21.51
N ASP A 52 24.81 -3.33 20.75
CA ASP A 52 23.62 -3.23 19.92
C ASP A 52 23.96 -2.64 18.54
N PRO A 53 23.85 -3.41 17.44
CA PRO A 53 24.19 -2.93 16.10
C PRO A 53 23.20 -1.90 15.55
N ASP A 54 22.03 -1.74 16.15
CA ASP A 54 20.89 -1.01 15.57
C ASP A 54 20.73 0.43 16.08
N CYS A 55 21.72 0.97 16.79
CA CYS A 55 21.70 2.38 17.23
C CYS A 55 21.44 3.39 16.09
N CYS A 56 20.61 4.39 16.37
CA CYS A 56 20.42 5.54 15.48
C CYS A 56 21.76 6.25 15.15
N GLU A 57 21.80 6.86 13.98
CA GLU A 57 22.99 7.58 13.50
C GLU A 57 22.68 9.07 13.50
N ASP A 58 23.59 9.87 14.06
CA ASP A 58 23.43 11.32 14.16
C ASP A 58 23.16 11.94 12.78
N GLY A 59 22.01 12.61 12.65
CA GLY A 59 21.62 13.33 11.43
C GLY A 59 21.06 12.47 10.30
N LYS A 60 21.08 11.13 10.40
CA LYS A 60 20.39 10.24 9.47
C LYS A 60 18.87 10.38 9.62
N GLN A 61 18.15 10.46 8.52
CA GLN A 61 16.68 10.58 8.55
C GLN A 61 16.05 9.20 8.60
N TYR A 62 15.30 8.92 9.67
CA TYR A 62 14.56 7.67 9.86
C TYR A 62 13.09 7.90 9.51
N PRO A 63 12.47 7.11 8.62
CA PRO A 63 11.08 7.31 8.23
C PRO A 63 10.14 7.00 9.39
N GLN A 64 9.09 7.81 9.54
CA GLN A 64 8.02 7.61 10.51
C GLN A 64 6.76 7.20 9.77
N TYR A 65 5.99 6.26 10.31
CA TYR A 65 4.77 5.74 9.71
C TYR A 65 3.64 5.63 10.74
N HIS A 66 2.55 6.38 10.51
CA HIS A 66 1.27 6.17 11.19
C HIS A 66 0.36 5.14 10.48
N CYS A 67 0.88 4.48 9.46
CA CYS A 67 0.13 3.54 8.64
C CYS A 67 0.99 2.30 8.38
N SER A 68 0.34 1.26 7.85
CA SER A 68 0.99 0.02 7.43
C SER A 68 0.41 -0.42 6.08
N PRO A 69 1.05 -1.35 5.35
CA PRO A 69 0.50 -1.89 4.12
C PRO A 69 -0.93 -2.44 4.30
N PRO A 70 -1.77 -2.47 3.25
CA PRO A 70 -3.15 -2.92 3.38
C PRO A 70 -3.26 -4.34 3.95
N VAL A 71 -4.13 -4.52 4.94
CA VAL A 71 -4.47 -5.84 5.47
C VAL A 71 -5.30 -6.60 4.42
N THR A 72 -4.89 -7.82 4.11
CA THR A 72 -5.54 -8.72 3.14
C THR A 72 -5.81 -10.09 3.78
N ALA A 73 -6.38 -11.02 3.02
CA ALA A 73 -6.52 -12.41 3.47
C ALA A 73 -5.18 -13.15 3.70
N SER A 74 -4.07 -12.59 3.21
CA SER A 74 -2.70 -13.10 3.42
C SER A 74 -1.72 -11.93 3.31
N THR A 75 -1.74 -11.07 4.34
CA THR A 75 -0.95 -9.84 4.43
C THR A 75 0.53 -10.18 4.52
N LYS A 76 1.34 -9.66 3.61
CA LYS A 76 2.80 -9.85 3.67
C LYS A 76 3.42 -8.98 4.76
N ALA A 77 4.35 -9.53 5.50
CA ALA A 77 5.07 -8.84 6.57
C ALA A 77 6.48 -9.41 6.71
N VAL A 78 7.32 -8.72 7.48
CA VAL A 78 8.59 -9.25 7.98
C VAL A 78 8.37 -9.64 9.45
N LEU A 79 8.76 -10.86 9.80
CA LEU A 79 8.78 -11.36 11.17
C LEU A 79 10.14 -11.02 11.80
N THR A 80 10.12 -10.35 12.94
CA THR A 80 11.30 -10.08 13.78
C THR A 80 11.19 -10.86 15.11
N LEU A 81 12.31 -11.02 15.80
CA LEU A 81 12.40 -11.72 17.07
C LEU A 81 12.52 -10.71 18.20
N ASN A 82 11.66 -10.82 19.20
CA ASN A 82 11.69 -9.96 20.39
C ASN A 82 11.24 -10.74 21.63
N SER A 83 11.82 -10.42 22.78
CA SER A 83 11.41 -10.92 24.08
C SER A 83 10.56 -9.88 24.81
N PHE A 84 9.32 -10.25 25.14
CA PHE A 84 8.37 -9.43 25.90
C PHE A 84 8.52 -9.61 27.42
N GLU A 85 9.59 -10.26 27.88
CA GLU A 85 9.91 -10.44 29.29
C GLU A 85 10.50 -9.17 29.93
N LYS A 86 10.33 -9.05 31.25
CA LYS A 86 10.88 -7.93 32.00
C LYS A 86 12.41 -7.93 31.98
N GLY A 87 13.00 -6.80 31.60
CA GLY A 87 14.46 -6.60 31.62
C GLY A 87 15.18 -7.27 30.45
N LYS A 88 14.46 -7.50 29.36
CA LYS A 88 14.94 -8.00 28.07
C LYS A 88 14.66 -6.96 26.98
N ASP A 89 14.70 -7.40 25.73
CA ASP A 89 14.65 -6.58 24.51
C ASP A 89 13.37 -5.73 24.40
N GLY A 90 12.21 -6.24 24.83
CA GLY A 90 10.92 -5.52 24.75
C GLY A 90 10.76 -4.32 25.68
N GLY A 91 11.77 -3.99 26.49
CA GLY A 91 11.77 -2.80 27.34
C GLY A 91 10.66 -2.76 28.40
N GLY A 92 9.62 -1.95 28.16
CA GLY A 92 8.47 -1.73 29.03
C GLY A 92 7.45 -2.88 29.01
N PRO A 93 6.41 -2.84 29.86
CA PRO A 93 5.27 -3.74 29.73
C PRO A 93 4.47 -3.43 28.46
N SER A 94 3.83 -4.44 27.86
CA SER A 94 3.14 -4.33 26.59
C SER A 94 1.89 -3.45 26.63
N GLU A 95 1.65 -2.70 25.56
CA GLU A 95 0.65 -1.61 25.50
C GLU A 95 -0.80 -2.11 25.67
N CYS A 96 -1.15 -3.31 25.21
CA CYS A 96 -2.54 -3.79 25.25
C CYS A 96 -3.05 -4.12 26.65
N ASP A 97 -2.19 -4.61 27.55
CA ASP A 97 -2.59 -5.14 28.86
C ASP A 97 -1.68 -4.73 30.02
N ASN A 98 -0.66 -3.90 29.75
CA ASN A 98 0.31 -3.43 30.73
C ASN A 98 0.97 -4.59 31.49
N ALA A 99 1.27 -5.68 30.79
CA ALA A 99 1.92 -6.86 31.32
C ALA A 99 3.21 -7.21 30.55
N TYR A 100 4.07 -8.00 31.20
CA TYR A 100 5.16 -8.69 30.53
C TYR A 100 4.70 -10.09 30.14
N HIS A 101 5.15 -10.58 28.99
CA HIS A 101 4.83 -11.91 28.48
C HIS A 101 6.07 -12.79 28.47
N SER A 102 5.91 -14.04 28.86
CA SER A 102 7.02 -14.99 28.84
C SER A 102 7.39 -15.36 27.40
N ASP A 103 8.65 -15.67 27.15
CA ASP A 103 9.14 -16.16 25.85
C ASP A 103 8.47 -17.47 25.40
N GLN A 104 7.80 -18.18 26.31
CA GLN A 104 7.00 -19.37 26.01
C GLN A 104 5.55 -19.05 25.58
N GLU A 105 5.09 -17.81 25.75
CA GLU A 105 3.78 -17.36 25.28
C GLU A 105 3.86 -16.95 23.81
N LYS A 106 2.86 -17.33 23.01
CA LYS A 106 2.81 -16.96 21.58
C LYS A 106 2.18 -15.58 21.41
N VAL A 107 2.99 -14.56 21.60
CA VAL A 107 2.58 -13.15 21.50
C VAL A 107 3.37 -12.40 20.44
N VAL A 108 2.77 -11.31 19.95
CA VAL A 108 3.37 -10.41 18.96
C VAL A 108 3.03 -8.94 19.21
N ALA A 109 3.92 -8.06 18.75
CA ALA A 109 3.64 -6.66 18.46
C ALA A 109 3.37 -6.46 16.96
N LEU A 110 2.59 -5.45 16.62
CA LEU A 110 2.32 -5.07 15.23
C LEU A 110 2.77 -3.62 15.00
N SER A 111 3.33 -3.33 13.80
CA SER A 111 3.59 -1.95 13.40
C SER A 111 2.37 -1.05 13.61
N THR A 112 2.59 0.23 13.98
CA THR A 112 1.54 1.21 14.33
C THR A 112 0.28 1.15 13.48
N GLY A 113 0.41 1.10 12.15
CA GLY A 113 -0.75 1.06 11.26
C GLY A 113 -1.56 -0.25 11.32
N TRP A 114 -0.91 -1.38 11.56
CA TRP A 114 -1.58 -2.66 11.81
C TRP A 114 -2.04 -2.81 13.25
N PHE A 115 -1.34 -2.23 14.22
CA PHE A 115 -1.84 -2.12 15.59
C PHE A 115 -3.17 -1.35 15.66
N SER A 116 -3.27 -0.30 14.83
CA SER A 116 -4.52 0.42 14.55
C SER A 116 -5.16 1.00 15.81
N ASN A 117 -4.37 1.71 16.62
CA ASN A 117 -4.79 2.30 17.90
C ASN A 117 -5.47 1.25 18.81
N MET A 118 -4.75 0.18 19.14
CA MET A 118 -5.23 -0.93 19.98
C MET A 118 -6.41 -1.74 19.41
N ALA A 119 -6.89 -1.47 18.19
CA ALA A 119 -8.05 -2.18 17.63
C ALA A 119 -7.84 -3.69 17.45
N ARG A 120 -6.58 -4.15 17.43
CA ARG A 120 -6.21 -5.57 17.38
C ARG A 120 -5.74 -6.14 18.72
N CYS A 121 -5.75 -5.36 19.81
CA CYS A 121 -5.32 -5.85 21.11
C CYS A 121 -6.11 -7.09 21.55
N GLY A 122 -5.38 -8.12 21.99
CA GLY A 122 -5.95 -9.40 22.42
C GLY A 122 -6.49 -10.28 21.29
N HIS A 123 -6.53 -9.79 20.04
CA HIS A 123 -6.92 -10.61 18.90
C HIS A 123 -5.82 -11.61 18.56
N GLN A 124 -6.22 -12.74 17.98
CA GLN A 124 -5.27 -13.70 17.42
C GLN A 124 -5.11 -13.45 15.92
N ILE A 125 -3.86 -13.47 15.47
CA ILE A 125 -3.51 -13.51 14.06
C ILE A 125 -2.90 -14.87 13.72
N LYS A 126 -3.17 -15.35 12.53
CA LYS A 126 -2.52 -16.55 11.98
C LYS A 126 -1.31 -16.13 11.17
N ILE A 127 -0.12 -16.50 11.61
CA ILE A 127 1.16 -16.26 10.95
C ILE A 127 1.55 -17.51 10.17
N THR A 128 2.08 -17.35 8.96
CA THR A 128 2.50 -18.46 8.08
C THR A 128 3.88 -18.18 7.51
N ALA A 129 4.79 -19.16 7.66
CA ALA A 129 6.16 -19.13 7.17
C ALA A 129 6.60 -20.55 6.82
N ASN A 130 7.36 -20.74 5.72
CA ASN A 130 7.93 -22.04 5.33
C ASN A 130 6.95 -23.24 5.33
N GLY A 131 5.66 -22.99 5.05
CA GLY A 131 4.61 -24.02 5.05
C GLY A 131 4.02 -24.36 6.42
N ASN A 132 4.56 -23.82 7.50
CA ASN A 132 4.03 -23.90 8.86
C ASN A 132 3.14 -22.69 9.17
N SER A 133 2.22 -22.86 10.12
CA SER A 133 1.40 -21.76 10.64
C SER A 133 1.24 -21.81 12.15
N VAL A 134 1.14 -20.65 12.78
CA VAL A 134 0.89 -20.51 14.22
C VAL A 134 -0.11 -19.38 14.47
N TYR A 135 -0.92 -19.53 15.51
CA TYR A 135 -1.73 -18.45 16.05
C TYR A 135 -0.99 -17.75 17.18
N ALA A 136 -0.94 -16.43 17.12
CA ALA A 136 -0.32 -15.59 18.14
C ALA A 136 -1.24 -14.44 18.53
N LYS A 137 -1.20 -14.06 19.81
CA LYS A 137 -2.01 -12.99 20.39
C LYS A 137 -1.28 -11.65 20.21
N VAL A 138 -1.96 -10.64 19.69
CA VAL A 138 -1.43 -9.28 19.61
C VAL A 138 -1.47 -8.65 21.00
N VAL A 139 -0.31 -8.26 21.52
CA VAL A 139 -0.16 -7.68 22.87
C VAL A 139 0.47 -6.30 22.88
N ASP A 140 1.11 -5.90 21.79
CA ASP A 140 1.89 -4.66 21.78
C ASP A 140 1.89 -3.93 20.45
N GLU A 141 2.36 -2.70 20.48
CA GLU A 141 2.70 -1.90 19.30
C GLU A 141 4.21 -1.99 19.02
N CYS A 142 4.57 -2.20 17.76
CA CYS A 142 5.92 -1.92 17.28
C CYS A 142 5.89 -0.49 16.74
N ASP A 143 6.33 0.48 17.55
CA ASP A 143 6.14 1.92 17.27
C ASP A 143 6.95 2.31 16.03
N SER A 144 6.25 2.57 14.92
CA SER A 144 6.85 2.98 13.66
C SER A 144 6.95 4.50 13.51
N VAL A 145 6.73 5.25 14.58
CA VAL A 145 6.70 6.72 14.60
C VAL A 145 7.82 7.26 15.49
N HIS A 146 7.95 6.78 16.73
CA HIS A 146 8.92 7.28 17.70
C HIS A 146 10.18 6.39 17.74
N GLY A 147 11.28 6.96 18.23
CA GLY A 147 12.60 6.33 18.21
C GLY A 147 13.71 7.38 18.36
N CYS A 148 14.97 6.97 18.26
CA CYS A 148 16.17 7.80 18.32
C CYS A 148 16.19 8.80 19.50
N ASP A 149 15.62 8.42 20.63
CA ASP A 149 15.56 9.18 21.87
C ASP A 149 15.81 8.28 23.09
N ASP A 150 15.88 8.88 24.27
CA ASP A 150 16.22 8.18 25.52
C ASP A 150 15.14 7.17 25.95
N GLU A 151 13.87 7.37 25.52
CA GLU A 151 12.77 6.47 25.85
C GLU A 151 12.83 5.16 25.03
N HIS A 152 13.47 5.22 23.86
CA HIS A 152 13.64 4.09 22.93
C HIS A 152 15.11 3.64 22.85
N ASN A 153 15.94 3.88 23.88
CA ASN A 153 17.37 3.53 23.90
C ASN A 153 18.19 4.04 22.69
N PHE A 154 17.72 5.10 22.02
CA PHE A 154 18.23 5.60 20.75
C PHE A 154 18.21 4.57 19.60
N GLU A 155 17.31 3.58 19.65
CA GLU A 155 16.97 2.68 18.55
C GLU A 155 16.03 3.36 17.55
N PRO A 156 16.07 3.01 16.26
CA PRO A 156 15.23 3.62 15.23
C PRO A 156 13.75 3.25 15.41
N PRO A 157 12.83 4.06 14.85
CA PRO A 157 11.44 3.66 14.73
C PRO A 157 11.31 2.32 14.00
N CYS A 158 10.33 1.51 14.42
CA CYS A 158 9.99 0.25 13.79
C CYS A 158 9.58 0.46 12.32
N ASP A 159 9.85 -0.53 11.46
CA ASP A 159 9.33 -0.52 10.10
C ASP A 159 7.80 -0.71 10.10
N ASN A 160 7.13 -0.27 9.04
CA ASN A 160 5.66 -0.23 8.98
C ASN A 160 4.98 -1.55 8.60
N ASN A 161 5.76 -2.61 8.39
CA ASN A 161 5.33 -3.91 7.90
C ASN A 161 5.88 -5.07 8.74
N ILE A 162 6.10 -4.82 10.03
CA ILE A 162 6.67 -5.75 11.00
C ILE A 162 5.57 -6.46 11.79
N VAL A 163 5.78 -7.77 11.97
CA VAL A 163 5.18 -8.56 13.05
C VAL A 163 6.33 -8.95 13.96
N ASP A 164 6.39 -8.35 15.13
CA ASP A 164 7.51 -8.57 16.06
C ASP A 164 7.13 -9.60 17.09
N ALA A 165 7.87 -10.71 17.17
CA ALA A 165 7.33 -11.96 17.72
C ALA A 165 8.23 -12.62 18.76
N SER A 166 7.56 -13.16 19.78
CA SER A 166 8.16 -13.97 20.84
C SER A 166 8.88 -15.24 20.33
N PRO A 167 9.89 -15.76 21.06
CA PRO A 167 10.58 -17.01 20.70
C PRO A 167 9.64 -18.20 20.47
N ALA A 168 8.56 -18.33 21.24
CA ALA A 168 7.55 -19.38 21.05
C ALA A 168 6.83 -19.34 19.69
N VAL A 169 6.69 -18.15 19.08
CA VAL A 169 6.13 -18.01 17.71
C VAL A 169 7.13 -18.53 16.69
N TRP A 170 8.40 -18.17 16.82
CA TRP A 170 9.50 -18.63 15.97
C TRP A 170 9.67 -20.15 16.02
N ASP A 171 9.70 -20.72 17.23
CA ASP A 171 9.80 -22.16 17.45
C ASP A 171 8.63 -22.93 16.84
N ALA A 172 7.40 -22.41 16.99
CA ALA A 172 6.20 -23.02 16.43
C ALA A 172 6.16 -22.97 14.89
N LEU A 173 6.81 -21.98 14.28
CA LEU A 173 6.99 -21.91 12.82
C LEU A 173 8.17 -22.76 12.34
N GLY A 174 8.99 -23.29 13.25
CA GLY A 174 10.21 -24.06 12.93
C GLY A 174 11.28 -23.19 12.26
N LEU A 175 11.37 -21.92 12.63
CA LEU A 175 12.35 -20.96 12.12
C LEU A 175 13.60 -20.94 13.01
N ASP A 176 14.76 -20.76 12.39
CA ASP A 176 16.00 -20.52 13.12
C ASP A 176 16.04 -19.08 13.63
N GLN A 177 16.04 -18.90 14.95
CA GLN A 177 16.04 -17.59 15.58
C GLN A 177 17.31 -16.76 15.25
N ASN A 178 18.40 -17.40 14.81
CA ASN A 178 19.67 -16.71 14.49
C ASN A 178 19.64 -15.92 13.17
N ILE A 179 18.59 -16.07 12.35
CA ILE A 179 18.48 -15.34 11.07
C ILE A 179 17.93 -13.92 11.23
N GLY A 180 17.36 -13.60 12.40
CA GLY A 180 16.87 -12.27 12.78
C GLY A 180 15.56 -11.85 12.11
N MET A 181 15.44 -12.02 10.78
CA MET A 181 14.28 -11.54 10.02
C MET A 181 13.83 -12.55 8.95
N VAL A 182 12.51 -12.73 8.80
CA VAL A 182 11.93 -13.66 7.80
C VAL A 182 10.68 -13.08 7.14
N ASP A 183 10.56 -13.25 5.82
CA ASP A 183 9.32 -12.95 5.11
C ASP A 183 8.20 -13.92 5.51
N ILE A 184 7.06 -13.37 5.93
CA ILE A 184 5.88 -14.13 6.34
C ILE A 184 4.61 -13.62 5.64
N THR A 185 3.53 -14.37 5.83
CA THR A 185 2.18 -13.79 5.70
C THR A 185 1.38 -13.95 6.99
N TRP A 186 0.49 -13.00 7.26
CA TRP A 186 -0.45 -13.06 8.36
C TRP A 186 -1.88 -12.75 7.94
N SER A 187 -2.85 -13.22 8.71
CA SER A 187 -4.28 -12.96 8.49
C SER A 187 -5.02 -12.89 9.82
N GLU A 188 -6.13 -12.18 9.85
CA GLU A 188 -7.00 -12.14 11.03
C GLU A 188 -7.68 -13.49 11.26
N ASP A 189 -7.83 -13.87 12.52
CA ASP A 189 -8.67 -15.01 12.86
C ASP A 189 -10.15 -14.66 12.76
N HIS A 190 -10.77 -15.02 11.62
CA HIS A 190 -12.19 -14.79 11.39
C HIS A 190 -13.12 -15.64 12.29
N THR A 191 -12.60 -16.57 13.08
CA THR A 191 -13.44 -17.35 14.01
C THR A 191 -13.97 -16.51 15.20
N ALA A 192 -13.30 -15.40 15.54
CA ALA A 192 -13.78 -14.46 16.57
C ALA A 192 -14.99 -13.63 16.10
N VAL A 193 -15.08 -13.29 14.81
CA VAL A 193 -16.19 -12.50 14.24
C VAL A 193 -17.48 -13.30 14.19
N VAL A 194 -17.39 -14.62 13.98
CA VAL A 194 -18.55 -15.53 14.06
C VAL A 194 -19.03 -15.67 15.51
N SER A 195 -18.13 -15.54 16.49
CA SER A 195 -18.46 -15.66 17.92
C SER A 195 -19.18 -14.41 18.46
N SER A 196 -18.83 -13.20 17.98
CA SER A 196 -19.55 -11.97 18.36
C SER A 196 -20.93 -11.84 17.71
N LEU A 197 -21.10 -12.38 16.50
CA LEU A 197 -22.41 -12.49 15.83
C LEU A 197 -23.26 -13.66 16.36
N SER A 198 -22.62 -14.72 16.87
CA SER A 198 -23.30 -15.87 17.51
C SER A 198 -23.68 -15.59 18.98
N GLY A 199 -23.14 -14.54 19.61
CA GLY A 199 -23.45 -14.16 21.00
C GLY A 199 -24.81 -13.49 21.20
N SER A 200 -25.47 -13.06 20.12
CA SER A 200 -26.84 -12.54 20.16
C SER A 200 -27.86 -13.69 20.06
N GLN A 201 -27.84 -14.64 20.99
CA GLN A 201 -28.95 -15.58 21.16
C GLN A 201 -30.16 -14.85 21.77
N ILE A 202 -31.00 -14.29 20.90
CA ILE A 202 -32.39 -14.04 21.24
C ILE A 202 -33.05 -15.42 21.44
N LYS A 203 -33.33 -15.70 22.71
CA LYS A 203 -34.03 -16.88 23.23
C LYS A 203 -35.45 -16.96 22.66
N LEU A 204 -35.63 -17.52 21.47
CA LEU A 204 -36.94 -17.94 21.01
C LEU A 204 -37.21 -19.36 21.49
N ARG A 205 -38.02 -19.44 22.55
CA ARG A 205 -38.72 -20.66 22.97
C ARG A 205 -39.41 -21.30 21.77
N ALA A 206 -39.17 -22.58 21.58
CA ALA A 206 -40.05 -23.45 20.82
C ALA A 206 -41.45 -23.44 21.44
N ASP A 207 -42.47 -23.08 20.66
CA ASP A 207 -43.73 -23.81 20.74
C ASP A 207 -44.32 -23.99 19.34
N SER A 208 -44.63 -25.25 19.07
CA SER A 208 -45.22 -25.73 17.84
C SER A 208 -46.72 -25.44 17.87
N ARG A 209 -47.24 -24.77 16.83
CA ARG A 209 -48.55 -25.10 16.21
C ARG A 209 -48.87 -24.26 14.97
N ARG A 210 -48.72 -24.91 13.81
CA ARG A 210 -49.75 -25.10 12.77
C ARG A 210 -50.58 -23.87 12.34
N ARG A 211 -50.28 -23.34 11.15
CA ARG A 211 -51.24 -23.28 10.01
C ARG A 211 -50.57 -22.79 8.74
N GLU A 212 -50.32 -23.71 7.83
CA GLU A 212 -50.31 -23.43 6.40
C GLU A 212 -51.64 -22.79 6.00
N ARG A 213 -51.59 -21.71 5.23
CA ARG A 213 -52.59 -21.45 4.20
C ARG A 213 -51.98 -20.58 3.09
N ASN A 214 -51.91 -21.20 1.92
CA ASN A 214 -51.54 -20.67 0.62
C ASN A 214 -52.19 -19.31 0.31
N MET A 215 -51.43 -18.42 -0.34
CA MET A 215 -51.96 -17.71 -1.50
C MET A 215 -50.83 -17.41 -2.48
N SER A 216 -50.78 -18.23 -3.51
CA SER A 216 -50.00 -18.07 -4.74
C SER A 216 -50.38 -16.77 -5.45
N ASP A 217 -49.45 -15.83 -5.54
CA ASP A 217 -49.59 -14.70 -6.47
C ASP A 217 -48.48 -14.78 -7.52
N THR A 218 -48.84 -15.38 -8.66
CA THR A 218 -47.98 -15.68 -9.81
C THR A 218 -47.34 -14.44 -10.44
N ARG A 219 -47.71 -13.24 -10.00
CA ARG A 219 -47.11 -11.97 -10.40
C ARG A 219 -45.77 -11.69 -9.69
N ILE A 220 -45.59 -12.17 -8.47
CA ILE A 220 -44.36 -11.91 -7.67
C ILE A 220 -43.19 -12.73 -8.22
N LEU A 221 -43.43 -13.99 -8.63
CA LEU A 221 -42.41 -14.86 -9.22
C LEU A 221 -41.86 -14.34 -10.56
N VAL A 222 -42.70 -13.69 -11.38
CA VAL A 222 -42.27 -13.10 -12.67
C VAL A 222 -41.43 -11.84 -12.45
N VAL A 223 -41.72 -11.04 -11.43
CA VAL A 223 -40.91 -9.87 -11.06
C VAL A 223 -39.55 -10.29 -10.55
N PHE A 224 -39.45 -11.34 -9.73
CA PHE A 224 -38.16 -11.89 -9.27
C PHE A 224 -37.34 -12.51 -10.41
N ALA A 225 -37.97 -13.21 -11.35
CA ALA A 225 -37.29 -13.78 -12.51
C ALA A 225 -36.77 -12.68 -13.47
N LEU A 226 -37.55 -11.62 -13.71
CA LEU A 226 -37.13 -10.48 -14.53
C LEU A 226 -36.02 -9.65 -13.86
N LEU A 227 -36.05 -9.51 -12.52
CA LEU A 227 -34.97 -8.84 -11.77
C LEU A 227 -33.66 -9.63 -11.83
N GLN A 228 -33.73 -10.96 -11.81
CA GLN A 228 -32.54 -11.81 -11.98
C GLN A 228 -31.98 -11.73 -13.40
N VAL A 229 -32.82 -11.71 -14.44
CA VAL A 229 -32.36 -11.55 -15.84
C VAL A 229 -31.74 -10.16 -16.07
N MET A 230 -32.30 -9.10 -15.49
CA MET A 230 -31.70 -7.76 -15.50
C MET A 230 -30.36 -7.69 -14.74
N CYS A 231 -30.16 -8.53 -13.72
CA CYS A 231 -28.91 -8.63 -12.99
C CYS A 231 -27.82 -9.37 -13.79
N PHE A 232 -28.22 -10.32 -14.65
CA PHE A 232 -27.30 -11.03 -15.55
C PHE A 232 -26.91 -10.23 -16.81
N THR A 233 -27.70 -9.23 -17.23
CA THR A 233 -27.34 -8.34 -18.36
C THR A 233 -26.51 -7.12 -17.96
N ILE A 234 -26.18 -6.93 -16.67
CA ILE A 234 -25.25 -5.86 -16.21
C ILE A 234 -23.83 -6.44 -15.96
N ARG A 235 -23.59 -7.69 -16.36
CA ARG A 235 -22.26 -8.31 -16.32
C ARG A 235 -21.54 -8.33 -17.67
N GLU A 236 -21.88 -7.45 -18.62
CA GLU A 236 -20.95 -7.07 -19.69
C GLU A 236 -21.15 -5.60 -20.04
N VAL A 237 -20.05 -4.91 -20.36
CA VAL A 237 -19.95 -3.47 -20.66
C VAL A 237 -19.94 -2.55 -19.44
N SER A 238 -18.86 -2.64 -18.66
CA SER A 238 -18.24 -1.44 -18.09
C SER A 238 -16.71 -1.56 -18.18
N ALA A 239 -16.22 -1.79 -19.40
CA ALA A 239 -14.94 -1.24 -19.79
C ALA A 239 -15.22 0.22 -20.14
N THR A 240 -15.44 1.07 -19.13
CA THR A 240 -15.43 2.50 -19.37
C THR A 240 -14.06 2.81 -19.95
N ASN A 241 -14.07 3.32 -21.18
CA ASN A 241 -12.91 3.89 -21.85
C ASN A 241 -12.52 5.16 -21.08
N THR A 242 -11.99 4.95 -19.88
CA THR A 242 -11.78 6.00 -18.88
C THR A 242 -10.52 6.71 -19.31
N THR A 243 -10.70 7.81 -20.03
CA THR A 243 -9.59 8.69 -20.39
C THR A 243 -8.93 9.19 -19.11
N CYS A 244 -7.61 9.03 -18.99
CA CYS A 244 -6.89 9.48 -17.81
C CYS A 244 -6.83 11.00 -17.79
N HIS A 245 -7.42 11.59 -16.74
CA HIS A 245 -7.42 13.03 -16.50
C HIS A 245 -6.55 13.38 -15.29
N THR A 246 -6.10 14.63 -15.24
CA THR A 246 -5.37 15.17 -14.10
C THR A 246 -6.21 15.07 -12.82
N SER A 247 -5.66 14.44 -11.78
CA SER A 247 -6.35 14.23 -10.50
C SER A 247 -6.19 15.39 -9.53
N GLY A 248 -5.23 16.27 -9.76
CA GLY A 248 -4.91 17.39 -8.88
C GLY A 248 -3.74 18.22 -9.40
N PHE A 249 -3.33 19.23 -8.63
CA PHE A 249 -2.16 20.03 -8.93
C PHE A 249 -1.37 20.30 -7.67
N ILE A 250 -0.05 20.23 -7.76
CA ILE A 250 0.84 20.74 -6.72
C ILE A 250 1.49 22.04 -7.18
N HIS A 251 1.84 22.89 -6.21
CA HIS A 251 2.54 24.14 -6.47
C HIS A 251 4.00 23.97 -6.09
N GLY A 252 4.92 24.36 -6.98
CA GLY A 252 6.33 24.34 -6.69
C GLY A 252 6.68 25.28 -5.52
N LYS A 253 7.56 24.85 -4.62
CA LYS A 253 7.99 25.62 -3.44
C LYS A 253 9.30 26.41 -3.65
N GLY A 254 9.98 26.22 -4.79
CA GLY A 254 11.06 27.06 -5.32
C GLY A 254 12.27 27.31 -4.44
N ARG A 255 12.60 26.40 -3.52
CA ARG A 255 13.82 26.44 -2.71
C ARG A 255 14.51 25.06 -2.75
N ASN A 256 15.82 25.05 -2.58
CA ASN A 256 16.66 23.85 -2.32
C ASN A 256 16.76 22.74 -3.39
N CYS A 257 16.44 23.00 -4.65
CA CYS A 257 16.77 22.04 -5.72
C CYS A 257 18.28 22.05 -6.03
N HIS A 258 18.96 20.92 -5.88
CA HIS A 258 20.36 20.76 -6.26
C HIS A 258 20.49 20.78 -7.80
N LYS A 259 21.01 21.89 -8.36
CA LYS A 259 21.25 22.04 -9.80
C LYS A 259 22.47 21.24 -10.25
N GLY A 260 22.41 19.92 -10.15
CA GLY A 260 23.38 19.02 -10.77
C GLY A 260 23.07 18.83 -12.25
N ASN A 261 23.96 19.29 -13.13
CA ASN A 261 24.03 18.91 -14.56
C ASN A 261 23.01 19.50 -15.56
N GLY A 262 22.48 20.71 -15.32
CA GLY A 262 21.99 21.56 -16.41
C GLY A 262 20.70 21.11 -17.11
N LEU A 263 19.93 20.19 -16.51
CA LEU A 263 18.53 20.02 -16.84
C LEU A 263 17.70 20.76 -15.80
N ASP A 264 16.88 21.68 -16.30
CA ASP A 264 16.02 22.61 -15.57
C ASP A 264 14.80 21.87 -14.97
N ASN A 265 15.07 20.80 -14.20
CA ASN A 265 14.07 19.89 -13.63
C ASN A 265 13.58 20.32 -12.25
N CYS A 266 13.94 21.52 -11.78
CA CYS A 266 13.49 21.99 -10.48
C CYS A 266 12.04 22.50 -10.52
N CYS A 267 11.29 22.25 -9.44
CA CYS A 267 9.99 22.88 -9.25
C CYS A 267 10.11 24.40 -9.08
N VAL A 268 9.44 25.14 -9.96
CA VAL A 268 9.41 26.60 -9.94
C VAL A 268 8.39 27.08 -8.91
N ALA A 269 8.80 28.01 -8.04
CA ALA A 269 7.92 28.63 -7.04
C ALA A 269 6.60 29.09 -7.68
N GLY A 270 5.47 28.63 -7.14
CA GLY A 270 4.13 29.03 -7.57
C GLY A 270 3.66 28.41 -8.90
N LYS A 271 4.52 27.71 -9.65
CA LYS A 271 4.09 26.98 -10.86
C LYS A 271 3.27 25.77 -10.45
N ARG A 272 2.16 25.55 -11.18
CA ARG A 272 1.27 24.41 -11.01
C ARG A 272 1.76 23.21 -11.82
N TYR A 273 1.99 22.10 -11.15
CA TYR A 273 2.37 20.83 -11.75
C TYR A 273 1.19 19.84 -11.63
N PRO A 274 0.78 19.20 -12.74
CA PRO A 274 -0.34 18.28 -12.73
C PRO A 274 0.02 16.98 -12.01
N GLN A 275 -0.92 16.45 -11.23
CA GLN A 275 -0.85 15.13 -10.61
C GLN A 275 -1.74 14.15 -11.38
N PHE A 276 -1.30 12.91 -11.48
CA PHE A 276 -2.03 11.84 -12.15
C PHE A 276 -2.03 10.57 -11.30
N LYS A 277 -3.21 10.22 -10.78
CA LYS A 277 -3.51 8.91 -10.18
C LYS A 277 -3.93 7.87 -11.22
N CYS A 278 -3.55 8.07 -12.48
CA CYS A 278 -3.88 7.22 -13.60
C CYS A 278 -2.81 7.37 -14.69
N SER A 279 -2.82 6.45 -15.65
CA SER A 279 -2.03 6.53 -16.88
C SER A 279 -2.93 6.23 -18.09
N PRO A 280 -2.51 6.57 -19.32
CA PRO A 280 -3.27 6.21 -20.52
C PRO A 280 -3.56 4.70 -20.59
N PRO A 281 -4.69 4.27 -21.17
CA PRO A 281 -5.04 2.85 -21.24
C PRO A 281 -3.95 2.00 -21.89
N VAL A 282 -3.66 0.84 -21.27
CA VAL A 282 -2.67 -0.11 -21.79
C VAL A 282 -3.28 -0.90 -22.96
N SER A 283 -2.49 -1.10 -24.01
CA SER A 283 -2.84 -1.84 -25.22
C SER A 283 -1.63 -2.62 -25.75
N ALA A 284 -1.81 -3.34 -26.86
CA ALA A 284 -0.71 -4.06 -27.53
C ALA A 284 0.43 -3.14 -28.04
N LYS A 285 0.18 -1.83 -28.16
CA LYS A 285 1.17 -0.81 -28.57
C LYS A 285 0.95 0.49 -27.79
N THR A 286 0.98 0.41 -26.46
CA THR A 286 0.75 1.56 -25.55
C THR A 286 1.75 2.68 -25.85
N PRO A 287 1.32 3.86 -26.32
CA PRO A 287 2.22 4.98 -26.58
C PRO A 287 2.83 5.50 -25.28
N ALA A 288 4.14 5.77 -25.29
CA ALA A 288 4.85 6.33 -24.14
C ALA A 288 6.01 7.24 -24.57
N ILE A 289 6.53 8.00 -23.61
CA ILE A 289 7.80 8.70 -23.71
C ILE A 289 8.86 7.89 -22.97
N LEU A 290 9.89 7.43 -23.68
CA LEU A 290 11.08 6.85 -23.10
C LEU A 290 12.02 7.98 -22.68
N ALA A 291 12.39 8.03 -21.41
CA ALA A 291 13.45 8.91 -20.90
C ALA A 291 14.62 8.08 -20.37
N VAL A 292 15.81 8.70 -20.26
CA VAL A 292 17.00 8.05 -19.69
C VAL A 292 16.94 8.16 -18.16
N ASN A 293 17.15 7.07 -17.45
CA ASN A 293 17.39 7.10 -16.01
C ASN A 293 18.53 6.17 -15.60
N ARG A 294 19.22 6.48 -14.49
CA ARG A 294 20.29 5.65 -13.93
C ARG A 294 19.83 5.11 -12.58
N PHE A 295 20.14 3.83 -12.33
CA PHE A 295 19.69 3.08 -11.15
C PHE A 295 20.88 2.55 -10.32
N GLU A 296 22.09 3.03 -10.63
CA GLU A 296 23.32 2.62 -9.97
C GLU A 296 23.51 3.35 -8.64
N ASN A 297 24.08 2.65 -7.66
CA ASN A 297 24.49 3.28 -6.41
C ASN A 297 25.53 4.39 -6.69
N GLY A 298 25.30 5.58 -6.12
CA GLY A 298 26.17 6.74 -6.30
C GLY A 298 25.90 7.57 -7.56
N ALA A 299 24.83 7.29 -8.32
CA ALA A 299 24.27 8.25 -9.26
C ALA A 299 23.40 9.27 -8.49
N ASP A 300 23.48 10.56 -8.86
CA ASP A 300 22.69 11.63 -8.23
C ASP A 300 21.20 11.26 -8.21
N GLY A 301 20.57 11.26 -7.03
CA GLY A 301 19.14 10.94 -6.87
C GLY A 301 18.75 9.46 -7.03
N ALA A 302 19.71 8.54 -7.19
CA ALA A 302 19.39 7.11 -7.31
C ALA A 302 19.12 6.49 -5.93
N GLY A 303 17.84 6.32 -5.61
CA GLY A 303 17.37 5.45 -4.52
C GLY A 303 17.39 3.97 -4.91
N MET A 304 17.25 3.08 -3.93
CA MET A 304 16.97 1.67 -4.19
C MET A 304 15.60 1.53 -4.88
N THR A 305 15.49 0.66 -5.86
CA THR A 305 14.27 0.54 -6.66
C THR A 305 13.14 -0.15 -5.89
N SER A 306 11.92 0.41 -5.90
CA SER A 306 10.84 -0.01 -5.00
C SER A 306 10.26 -1.41 -5.24
N CYS A 307 10.51 -2.05 -6.39
CA CYS A 307 9.98 -3.39 -6.67
C CYS A 307 10.85 -4.53 -6.11
N ASP A 308 12.16 -4.31 -5.95
CA ASP A 308 13.12 -5.35 -5.53
C ASP A 308 14.23 -4.85 -4.58
N MET A 309 14.10 -3.63 -4.07
CA MET A 309 14.92 -3.04 -2.99
C MET A 309 16.42 -3.14 -3.24
N ARG A 310 16.86 -2.84 -4.47
CA ARG A 310 18.28 -2.85 -4.82
C ARG A 310 18.65 -1.80 -5.85
N PHE A 311 19.96 -1.64 -6.05
CA PHE A 311 20.49 -0.89 -7.19
C PHE A 311 20.63 -1.78 -8.43
N HIS A 312 20.53 -1.18 -9.61
CA HIS A 312 20.71 -1.83 -10.89
C HIS A 312 21.85 -1.20 -11.69
N ARG A 313 22.71 -2.05 -12.25
CA ARG A 313 23.80 -1.58 -13.12
C ARG A 313 23.24 -0.96 -14.39
N ASN A 314 23.92 0.05 -14.93
CA ASN A 314 23.55 0.77 -16.14
C ASN A 314 23.39 -0.16 -17.35
N LYS A 315 24.07 -1.30 -17.36
CA LYS A 315 23.96 -2.34 -18.40
C LYS A 315 22.73 -3.25 -18.27
N GLU A 316 22.08 -3.30 -17.11
CA GLU A 316 20.88 -4.11 -16.90
C GLU A 316 19.70 -3.53 -17.70
N LEU A 317 18.82 -4.38 -18.20
CA LEU A 317 17.65 -3.97 -18.98
C LEU A 317 16.46 -3.77 -18.04
N VAL A 318 16.42 -2.59 -17.42
CA VAL A 318 15.43 -2.25 -16.38
C VAL A 318 14.77 -0.92 -16.67
N VAL A 319 13.53 -0.79 -16.21
CA VAL A 319 12.71 0.42 -16.39
C VAL A 319 11.87 0.77 -15.17
N THR A 320 11.45 2.02 -15.10
CA THR A 320 10.32 2.45 -14.27
C THR A 320 9.09 2.72 -15.12
N LEU A 321 7.91 2.61 -14.50
CA LEU A 321 6.63 2.99 -15.09
C LEU A 321 5.98 4.10 -14.28
N SER A 322 5.24 4.99 -14.93
CA SER A 322 4.37 5.94 -14.24
C SER A 322 3.43 5.22 -13.26
N SER A 323 3.07 5.88 -12.15
CA SER A 323 2.23 5.32 -11.08
C SER A 323 1.02 4.54 -11.60
N GLY A 324 0.32 5.11 -12.59
CA GLY A 324 -0.86 4.49 -13.15
C GLY A 324 -0.61 3.18 -13.89
N TRP A 325 0.51 3.08 -14.61
CA TRP A 325 0.92 1.85 -15.30
C TRP A 325 1.57 0.83 -14.38
N LEU A 326 2.16 1.26 -13.26
CA LEU A 326 2.77 0.30 -12.34
C LEU A 326 1.73 -0.43 -11.49
N ARG A 327 0.73 0.30 -10.94
CA ARG A 327 -0.15 -0.22 -9.87
C ARG A 327 -1.63 0.17 -9.98
N LEU A 328 -2.01 1.21 -10.75
CA LEU A 328 -3.36 1.80 -10.65
C LEU A 328 -4.35 1.38 -11.75
N ASP A 329 -3.91 0.64 -12.77
CA ASP A 329 -4.81 0.09 -13.81
C ASP A 329 -5.40 -1.29 -13.46
N GLY A 330 -5.25 -1.72 -12.20
CA GLY A 330 -5.69 -3.03 -11.72
C GLY A 330 -4.68 -4.14 -11.97
N THR A 331 -3.49 -3.83 -12.51
CA THR A 331 -2.38 -4.78 -12.64
C THR A 331 -1.16 -4.30 -11.85
N ASN A 332 -0.41 -5.24 -11.27
CA ASN A 332 0.88 -4.96 -10.65
C ASN A 332 1.99 -5.44 -11.58
N ARG A 333 2.71 -4.48 -12.16
CA ARG A 333 3.80 -4.76 -13.11
C ARG A 333 5.18 -4.87 -12.45
N CYS A 334 5.31 -4.68 -11.13
CA CYS A 334 6.58 -4.84 -10.44
C CYS A 334 7.20 -6.21 -10.75
N ASN A 335 8.50 -6.20 -11.05
CA ASN A 335 9.30 -7.36 -11.41
C ASN A 335 8.88 -8.11 -12.68
N LYS A 336 7.84 -7.64 -13.39
CA LYS A 336 7.44 -8.18 -14.69
C LYS A 336 8.30 -7.60 -15.80
N LYS A 337 8.35 -8.30 -16.93
CA LYS A 337 8.99 -7.80 -18.14
C LYS A 337 7.95 -7.13 -19.02
N ILE A 338 8.28 -5.97 -19.56
CA ILE A 338 7.53 -5.32 -20.63
C ILE A 338 8.35 -5.33 -21.91
N ARG A 339 7.68 -5.26 -23.05
CA ARG A 339 8.33 -5.07 -24.35
C ARG A 339 8.26 -3.60 -24.72
N ILE A 340 9.42 -2.98 -24.94
CA ILE A 340 9.53 -1.60 -25.40
C ILE A 340 9.97 -1.62 -26.86
N SER A 341 9.31 -0.86 -27.72
CA SER A 341 9.56 -0.82 -29.16
C SER A 341 9.76 0.60 -29.68
N ALA A 342 10.84 0.79 -30.42
CA ALA A 342 11.23 2.06 -31.04
C ALA A 342 11.99 1.78 -32.35
N ASN A 343 11.76 2.57 -33.41
CA ASN A 343 12.50 2.49 -34.68
C ASN A 343 12.62 1.06 -35.26
N GLY A 344 11.55 0.26 -35.19
CA GLY A 344 11.53 -1.12 -35.70
C GLY A 344 12.29 -2.14 -34.85
N ARG A 345 12.79 -1.75 -33.68
CA ARG A 345 13.47 -2.62 -32.71
C ARG A 345 12.59 -2.80 -31.47
N SER A 346 12.82 -3.89 -30.74
CA SER A 346 12.21 -4.10 -29.44
C SER A 346 13.19 -4.69 -28.44
N VAL A 347 12.96 -4.41 -27.17
CA VAL A 347 13.73 -4.95 -26.04
C VAL A 347 12.76 -5.37 -24.93
N LEU A 348 13.09 -6.46 -24.24
CA LEU A 348 12.42 -6.84 -22.99
C LEU A 348 13.18 -6.24 -21.82
N ALA A 349 12.48 -5.50 -20.97
CA ALA A 349 13.05 -4.89 -19.78
C ALA A 349 12.20 -5.19 -18.55
N LYS A 350 12.86 -5.42 -17.41
CA LYS A 350 12.20 -5.67 -16.12
C LYS A 350 11.74 -4.33 -15.53
N VAL A 351 10.49 -4.25 -15.10
CA VAL A 351 9.98 -3.12 -14.33
C VAL A 351 10.49 -3.24 -12.90
N VAL A 352 11.25 -2.25 -12.45
CA VAL A 352 11.94 -2.27 -11.16
C VAL A 352 11.49 -1.17 -10.23
N ASP A 353 10.85 -0.12 -10.74
CA ASP A 353 10.46 1.01 -9.91
C ASP A 353 9.26 1.79 -10.45
N GLU A 354 8.82 2.76 -9.66
CA GLU A 354 7.79 3.74 -9.99
C GLU A 354 8.41 5.06 -10.44
N CYS A 355 7.81 5.70 -11.44
CA CYS A 355 7.96 7.13 -11.68
C CYS A 355 6.73 7.80 -11.05
N ASP A 356 6.88 8.40 -9.87
CA ASP A 356 5.74 8.95 -9.11
C ASP A 356 5.09 10.12 -9.88
N SER A 357 3.90 9.88 -10.45
CA SER A 357 3.15 10.89 -11.20
C SER A 357 2.18 11.69 -10.34
N VAL A 358 2.23 11.51 -9.01
CA VAL A 358 1.37 12.16 -8.03
C VAL A 358 2.17 13.14 -7.17
N ASN A 359 3.37 12.79 -6.74
CA ASN A 359 4.15 13.58 -5.77
C ASN A 359 5.41 14.18 -6.40
N GLY A 360 5.98 15.16 -5.72
CA GLY A 360 7.07 15.99 -6.23
C GLY A 360 7.03 17.39 -5.61
N CYS A 361 8.00 18.22 -5.95
CA CYS A 361 8.15 19.59 -5.46
C CYS A 361 8.26 19.70 -3.93
N ASP A 362 8.76 18.65 -3.28
CA ASP A 362 9.00 18.55 -1.84
C ASP A 362 10.41 17.99 -1.59
N ASP A 363 10.82 17.95 -0.32
CA ASP A 363 12.15 17.50 0.07
C ASP A 363 12.40 16.01 -0.24
N GLU A 364 11.35 15.17 -0.26
CA GLU A 364 11.45 13.73 -0.56
C GLU A 364 11.83 13.46 -2.02
N HIS A 365 11.47 14.38 -2.92
CA HIS A 365 11.72 14.27 -4.37
C HIS A 365 12.76 15.29 -4.85
N ASP A 366 13.66 15.77 -3.97
CA ASP A 366 14.70 16.77 -4.29
C ASP A 366 14.15 18.04 -4.97
N PHE A 367 12.89 18.38 -4.68
CA PHE A 367 12.11 19.43 -5.33
C PHE A 367 11.95 19.26 -6.86
N GLU A 368 12.07 18.05 -7.39
CA GLU A 368 11.72 17.70 -8.78
C GLU A 368 10.20 17.58 -8.98
N PRO A 369 9.66 17.90 -10.17
CA PRO A 369 8.24 17.81 -10.42
C PRO A 369 7.75 16.36 -10.54
N PRO A 370 6.45 16.12 -10.33
CA PRO A 370 5.85 14.81 -10.55
C PRO A 370 6.12 14.32 -11.97
N CYS A 371 6.34 13.01 -12.08
CA CYS A 371 6.49 12.35 -13.36
C CYS A 371 5.25 12.54 -14.24
N ARG A 372 5.46 12.51 -15.56
CA ARG A 372 4.33 12.44 -16.50
C ARG A 372 3.71 11.05 -16.42
N ASN A 373 2.39 11.00 -16.60
CA ASN A 373 1.62 9.76 -16.55
C ASN A 373 1.85 8.81 -17.73
N ASN A 374 2.60 9.21 -18.75
CA ASN A 374 2.86 8.42 -19.95
C ASN A 374 4.36 8.15 -20.19
N VAL A 375 5.15 8.06 -19.13
CA VAL A 375 6.60 7.88 -19.19
C VAL A 375 7.03 6.45 -18.84
N VAL A 376 8.06 5.99 -19.54
CA VAL A 376 8.88 4.82 -19.21
C VAL A 376 10.31 5.32 -19.04
N ASN A 377 10.88 5.24 -17.84
CA ASN A 377 12.29 5.60 -17.66
C ASN A 377 13.14 4.37 -17.86
N GLY A 378 14.03 4.38 -18.87
CA GLY A 378 14.88 3.24 -19.20
C GLY A 378 16.33 3.44 -18.82
N SER A 379 16.96 2.37 -18.35
CA SER A 379 18.40 2.33 -18.11
C SER A 379 19.20 2.56 -19.39
N PRO A 380 20.48 2.96 -19.31
CA PRO A 380 21.37 3.04 -20.48
C PRO A 380 21.41 1.73 -21.29
N GLY A 381 21.28 0.58 -20.62
CA GLY A 381 21.16 -0.74 -21.26
C GLY A 381 19.95 -0.85 -22.18
N VAL A 382 18.78 -0.33 -21.78
CA VAL A 382 17.56 -0.30 -22.60
C VAL A 382 17.77 0.58 -23.84
N TRP A 383 18.33 1.77 -23.66
CA TRP A 383 18.62 2.71 -24.75
C TRP A 383 19.62 2.11 -25.75
N LYS A 384 20.69 1.49 -25.26
CA LYS A 384 21.69 0.79 -26.07
C LYS A 384 21.08 -0.39 -26.84
N ALA A 385 20.22 -1.19 -26.20
CA ALA A 385 19.56 -2.33 -26.85
C ALA A 385 18.63 -1.90 -28.00
N LEU A 386 17.96 -0.76 -27.84
CA LEU A 386 17.14 -0.13 -28.88
C LEU A 386 17.96 0.64 -29.93
N ARG A 387 19.29 0.76 -29.75
CA ARG A 387 20.19 1.59 -30.56
C ARG A 387 19.74 3.06 -30.65
N LEU A 388 19.32 3.59 -29.51
CA LEU A 388 18.95 5.00 -29.35
C LEU A 388 20.13 5.78 -28.75
N ASN A 389 20.19 7.07 -29.04
CA ASN A 389 21.19 7.97 -28.47
C ASN A 389 20.64 8.62 -27.19
N GLU A 390 21.29 8.36 -26.05
CA GLU A 390 20.94 8.93 -24.74
C GLU A 390 20.92 10.47 -24.74
N SER A 391 21.72 11.12 -25.59
CA SER A 391 21.75 12.59 -25.69
C SER A 391 20.46 13.21 -26.24
N THR A 392 19.53 12.39 -26.73
CA THR A 392 18.20 12.85 -27.18
C THR A 392 17.30 13.24 -26.01
N GLY A 393 17.58 12.74 -24.80
CA GLY A 393 16.81 12.98 -23.58
C GLY A 393 15.51 12.19 -23.53
N GLU A 394 14.57 12.49 -24.43
CA GLU A 394 13.24 11.86 -24.49
C GLU A 394 12.92 11.38 -25.92
N LEU A 395 12.30 10.21 -26.06
CA LEU A 395 11.85 9.69 -27.34
C LEU A 395 10.46 9.05 -27.25
N LYS A 396 9.61 9.26 -28.26
CA LYS A 396 8.34 8.53 -28.37
C LYS A 396 8.59 7.05 -28.68
N VAL A 397 7.99 6.18 -27.87
CA VAL A 397 8.05 4.73 -28.02
C VAL A 397 6.67 4.10 -27.87
N THR A 398 6.59 2.80 -28.09
CA THR A 398 5.43 2.00 -27.67
C THR A 398 5.87 0.90 -26.73
N TRP A 399 5.02 0.49 -25.81
CA TRP A 399 5.27 -0.68 -24.96
C TRP A 399 4.03 -1.57 -24.81
N SER A 400 4.25 -2.82 -24.42
CA SER A 400 3.20 -3.77 -24.11
C SER A 400 3.60 -4.69 -22.95
N ASP A 401 2.61 -5.27 -22.29
CA ASP A 401 2.79 -6.46 -21.47
C ASP A 401 3.28 -7.64 -22.32
N VAL A 402 3.88 -8.64 -21.66
CA VAL A 402 4.51 -9.83 -22.28
C VAL A 402 3.87 -11.10 -21.76
#